data_AF-I4B5J9-F1
#
_entry.id   AF-I4B5J9-F1
#
_cell.length_a   1.000
_cell.length_b   1.000
_cell.length_c   1.000
_cell.angle_alpha   90.00
_cell.angle_beta   90.00
_cell.angle_gamma   90.00
#
_symmetry.space_group_name_H-M   'P 1'
#
loop_
_entity.id
_entity.type
_entity.pdbx_description
1 polymer ?
#
loop_
_entity_poly.entity_id
_entity_poly.type
_entity_poly.pdbx_seq_one_letter_code
_entity_poly.pdbx_strand_id
1 'polypeptide(L)'
;MQPEEKPKPESQVEYEARVERSLRRGNINFDFLNPVQLRDEVPAVETDRRTGARAGKRGLFNRGRKQRVLSDWFTVLWLAAAAGSVIGFVLVWKSSHFLALLAVPFLLSSALASLIMLGLFLARPR
;
A
#
# COMPACT_ATOMS: atom_id res chain seq x y z
N MET A 1 -42.75 26.31 -27.16
CA MET A 1 -42.40 26.90 -25.85
C MET A 1 -42.89 25.93 -24.78
N GLN A 2 -41.98 25.25 -24.08
CA GLN A 2 -42.33 24.41 -22.93
C GLN A 2 -42.43 25.32 -21.70
N PRO A 3 -43.48 25.27 -20.88
CA PRO A 3 -43.52 26.03 -19.64
C PRO A 3 -42.66 25.31 -18.58
N GLU A 4 -41.73 26.05 -17.98
CA GLU A 4 -40.97 25.62 -16.81
C GLU A 4 -41.92 25.41 -15.63
N GLU A 5 -42.16 24.16 -15.28
CA GLU A 5 -42.92 23.77 -14.10
C GLU A 5 -42.05 24.00 -12.85
N LYS A 6 -42.24 25.16 -12.21
CA LYS A 6 -41.65 25.44 -10.89
C LYS A 6 -42.24 24.47 -9.86
N PRO A 7 -41.42 23.75 -9.08
CA PRO A 7 -41.95 22.84 -8.07
C PRO A 7 -42.70 23.63 -6.98
N LYS A 8 -43.90 23.16 -6.66
CA LYS A 8 -44.79 23.68 -5.61
C LYS A 8 -44.06 23.74 -4.25
N PRO A 9 -44.42 24.70 -3.37
CA PRO A 9 -43.86 24.76 -2.03
C PRO A 9 -44.36 23.55 -1.22
N GLU A 10 -43.47 22.58 -0.99
CA GLU A 10 -43.68 21.51 -0.01
C GLU A 10 -43.93 22.16 1.37
N SER A 11 -44.89 21.62 2.11
CA SER A 11 -45.26 22.15 3.42
C SER A 11 -44.03 22.18 4.33
N GLN A 12 -43.84 23.28 5.08
CA GLN A 12 -42.65 23.52 5.92
C GLN A 12 -42.36 22.34 6.88
N VAL A 13 -43.40 21.62 7.29
CA VAL A 13 -43.34 20.41 8.13
C VAL A 13 -42.59 19.27 7.45
N GLU A 14 -42.74 19.10 6.14
CA GLU A 14 -42.10 18.03 5.37
C GLU A 14 -40.61 18.33 5.13
N TYR A 15 -40.28 19.62 4.97
CA TYR A 15 -38.91 20.11 4.91
C TYR A 15 -38.18 19.91 6.24
N GLU A 16 -38.80 20.27 7.37
CA GLU A 16 -38.25 20.07 8.71
C GLU A 16 -38.00 18.58 9.01
N ALA A 17 -38.92 17.69 8.64
CA ALA A 17 -38.73 16.24 8.81
C ALA A 17 -37.58 15.68 7.95
N ARG A 18 -37.33 16.25 6.77
CA ARG A 18 -36.22 15.86 5.88
C ARG A 18 -34.87 16.33 6.44
N VAL A 19 -34.84 17.53 7.03
CA VAL A 19 -33.67 18.10 7.72
C VAL A 19 -33.36 17.33 9.00
N GLU A 20 -34.37 16.98 9.81
CA GLU A 20 -34.14 16.18 11.02
C GLU A 20 -33.60 14.77 10.68
N ARG A 21 -34.08 14.19 9.58
CA ARG A 21 -33.62 12.87 9.10
C ARG A 21 -32.20 12.92 8.51
N SER A 22 -31.76 14.06 7.96
CA SER A 22 -30.38 14.26 7.49
C SER A 22 -29.41 14.57 8.65
N LEU A 23 -29.88 15.27 9.70
CA LEU A 23 -29.14 15.52 10.94
C LEU A 23 -28.92 14.23 11.76
N ARG A 24 -29.94 13.37 11.88
CA ARG A 24 -29.82 12.06 12.57
C ARG A 24 -28.93 11.04 11.84
N ARG A 25 -28.68 11.23 10.53
CA ARG A 25 -27.83 10.32 9.73
C ARG A 25 -26.32 10.60 9.83
N GLY A 26 -25.88 11.51 10.70
CA GLY A 26 -24.49 11.58 11.18
C GLY A 26 -23.44 11.80 10.09
N ASN A 27 -23.66 12.74 9.16
CA ASN A 27 -22.63 13.13 8.19
C ASN A 27 -22.56 14.65 7.93
N ILE A 28 -22.89 15.46 8.92
CA ILE A 28 -22.65 16.90 8.85
C ILE A 28 -21.67 17.24 9.97
N ASN A 29 -20.42 17.55 9.61
CA ASN A 29 -19.40 18.01 10.53
C ASN A 29 -19.79 19.42 11.02
N PHE A 30 -20.41 19.51 12.19
CA PHE A 30 -20.63 20.78 12.89
C PHE A 30 -19.37 21.27 13.64
N ASP A 31 -18.19 20.85 13.20
CA ASP A 31 -16.89 21.33 13.70
C ASP A 31 -16.64 22.82 13.39
N PHE A 32 -17.53 23.45 12.61
CA PHE A 32 -17.50 24.89 12.32
C PHE A 32 -18.20 25.76 13.36
N LEU A 33 -18.77 25.19 14.43
CA LEU A 33 -19.58 25.94 15.41
C LEU A 33 -19.06 25.95 16.84
N ASN A 34 -17.87 25.40 17.13
CA ASN A 34 -17.31 25.54 18.47
C ASN A 34 -16.39 26.77 18.56
N PRO A 35 -16.84 27.88 19.18
CA PRO A 35 -15.95 28.96 19.55
C PRO A 35 -14.98 28.46 20.63
N VAL A 36 -13.72 28.81 20.46
CA VAL A 36 -12.58 28.48 21.33
C VAL A 36 -12.90 28.77 22.81
N GLN A 37 -12.92 27.72 23.65
CA GLN A 37 -12.69 27.82 25.08
C GLN A 37 -11.58 26.84 25.48
N LEU A 38 -10.61 27.36 26.23
CA LEU A 38 -9.35 26.75 26.62
C LEU A 38 -9.51 25.74 27.78
N ARG A 39 -8.65 24.69 27.78
CA ARG A 39 -7.89 24.04 28.90
C ARG A 39 -8.65 23.65 30.20
N ASP A 40 -8.40 22.54 30.92
CA ASP A 40 -7.20 21.71 31.14
C ASP A 40 -7.60 20.31 31.70
N GLU A 41 -6.69 19.34 31.53
CA GLU A 41 -6.43 18.15 32.37
C GLU A 41 -7.44 16.98 32.51
N VAL A 42 -7.10 15.85 31.84
CA VAL A 42 -6.96 14.54 32.51
C VAL A 42 -5.73 13.83 31.90
N PRO A 43 -4.67 13.53 32.66
CA PRO A 43 -3.56 12.72 32.17
C PRO A 43 -3.84 11.22 32.33
N ALA A 44 -3.12 10.43 31.53
CA ALA A 44 -2.93 8.98 31.60
C ALA A 44 -4.03 8.08 31.01
N VAL A 45 -3.87 7.74 29.73
CA VAL A 45 -3.46 6.37 29.40
C VAL A 45 -2.36 6.46 28.34
N GLU A 46 -1.12 6.17 28.72
CA GLU A 46 -0.07 5.76 27.80
C GLU A 46 -0.50 4.44 27.15
N THR A 47 -1.36 4.53 26.15
CA THR A 47 -1.42 3.51 25.12
C THR A 47 -0.29 3.85 24.17
N ASP A 48 0.75 3.03 24.22
CA ASP A 48 1.89 3.03 23.35
C ASP A 48 1.48 3.25 21.87
N ARG A 49 1.59 4.51 21.42
CA ARG A 49 1.32 4.90 20.02
C ARG A 49 2.47 4.50 19.09
N ARG A 50 3.52 3.80 19.56
CA ARG A 50 4.61 3.32 18.69
C ARG A 50 4.31 2.02 17.96
N THR A 51 3.24 1.30 18.30
CA THR A 51 2.82 0.09 17.56
C THR A 51 1.68 0.33 16.56
N GLY A 52 1.34 1.59 16.28
CA GLY A 52 0.39 1.95 15.23
C GLY A 52 1.13 2.40 13.99
N ALA A 53 1.33 1.50 13.02
CA ALA A 53 1.85 1.84 11.69
C ALA A 53 1.12 3.08 11.14
N ARG A 54 1.77 4.24 11.22
CA ARG A 54 1.33 5.49 10.59
C ARG A 54 1.36 5.26 9.08
N ALA A 55 0.28 4.70 8.54
CA ALA A 55 -0.06 4.81 7.14
C ALA A 55 -0.47 6.27 6.88
N GLY A 56 0.52 7.17 6.93
CA GLY A 56 0.33 8.57 6.58
C GLY A 56 -0.22 8.64 5.17
N LYS A 57 -1.39 9.29 5.03
CA LYS A 57 -2.07 9.72 3.79
C LYS A 57 -1.40 9.22 2.50
N ARG A 58 -1.43 7.91 2.26
CA ARG A 58 -1.04 7.33 0.98
C ARG A 58 -2.17 7.67 0.03
N GLY A 59 -1.86 8.48 -0.98
CA GLY A 59 -2.82 9.08 -1.89
C GLY A 59 -3.82 8.08 -2.48
N LEU A 60 -4.85 8.64 -3.12
CA LEU A 60 -6.03 7.96 -3.68
C LEU A 60 -5.71 6.69 -4.52
N PHE A 61 -4.47 6.51 -4.97
CA PHE A 61 -3.98 5.38 -5.75
C PHE A 61 -3.42 4.19 -4.95
N ASN A 62 -3.28 4.28 -3.62
CA ASN A 62 -2.72 3.21 -2.77
C ASN A 62 -3.69 2.72 -1.69
N ARG A 63 -5.00 2.81 -1.92
CA ARG A 63 -6.00 2.18 -1.06
C ARG A 63 -5.99 0.66 -1.25
N GLY A 64 -5.30 -0.05 -0.35
CA GLY A 64 -5.69 -1.42 0.02
C GLY A 64 -4.69 -2.55 -0.22
N ARG A 65 -3.62 -2.35 -1.01
CA ARG A 65 -2.55 -3.38 -1.06
C ARG A 65 -1.60 -3.19 0.11
N LYS A 66 -1.84 -3.93 1.20
CA LYS A 66 -0.78 -4.23 2.18
C LYS A 66 0.41 -4.77 1.38
N GLN A 67 1.56 -4.10 1.43
CA GLN A 67 2.79 -4.65 0.84
C GLN A 67 3.01 -6.00 1.52
N ARG A 68 2.76 -7.09 0.79
CA ARG A 68 3.07 -8.44 1.28
C ARG A 68 4.56 -8.45 1.51
N VAL A 69 4.94 -8.54 2.78
CA VAL A 69 6.34 -8.72 3.16
C VAL A 69 6.71 -10.10 2.61
N LEU A 70 7.45 -10.12 1.50
CA LEU A 70 8.03 -11.36 0.99
C LEU A 70 8.88 -11.92 2.12
N SER A 71 8.63 -13.19 2.46
CA SER A 71 9.33 -13.91 3.53
C SER A 71 10.84 -13.89 3.30
N ASP A 72 11.62 -13.86 4.38
CA ASP A 72 13.09 -13.95 4.32
C ASP A 72 13.57 -15.19 3.56
N TRP A 73 12.74 -16.23 3.46
CA TRP A 73 13.02 -17.41 2.62
C TRP A 73 13.31 -17.05 1.14
N PHE A 74 12.70 -15.99 0.61
CA PHE A 74 12.97 -15.54 -0.76
C PHE A 74 14.43 -15.09 -0.93
N THR A 75 15.06 -14.51 0.11
CA THR A 75 16.48 -14.14 0.02
C THR A 75 17.37 -15.37 -0.14
N VAL A 76 17.06 -16.46 0.59
CA VAL A 76 17.77 -17.74 0.47
C VAL A 76 17.58 -18.34 -0.91
N LEU A 77 16.36 -18.29 -1.45
CA LEU A 77 16.06 -18.76 -2.81
C LEU A 77 16.89 -18.01 -3.86
N TRP A 78 16.94 -16.68 -3.78
CA TRP A 78 17.70 -15.88 -4.73
C TRP A 78 19.21 -16.05 -4.57
N LEU A 79 19.70 -16.23 -3.34
CA LEU A 79 21.10 -16.57 -3.09
C LEU A 79 21.47 -17.92 -3.70
N ALA A 80 20.61 -18.93 -3.54
CA ALA A 80 20.81 -20.26 -4.13
C ALA A 80 20.79 -20.20 -5.66
N ALA A 81 19.91 -19.40 -6.26
CA ALA A 81 19.88 -19.16 -7.70
C ALA A 81 21.18 -18.49 -8.19
N ALA A 82 21.68 -17.48 -7.47
CA ALA A 82 22.96 -16.83 -7.77
C ALA A 82 24.12 -17.83 -7.70
N ALA A 83 24.21 -18.61 -6.62
CA ALA A 83 25.24 -19.65 -6.47
C ALA A 83 25.16 -20.71 -7.59
N GLY A 84 23.95 -21.16 -7.92
CA GLY A 84 23.70 -22.11 -9.00
C GLY A 84 24.15 -21.57 -10.36
N SER A 85 23.95 -20.27 -10.61
CA SER A 85 24.40 -19.64 -11.86
C SER A 85 25.92 -19.66 -12.00
N VAL A 86 26.66 -19.33 -10.93
CA VAL A 86 28.13 -19.37 -10.89
C VAL A 86 28.65 -20.78 -11.12
N ILE A 87 28.08 -21.79 -10.44
CA ILE A 87 28.45 -23.19 -10.63
C ILE A 87 28.18 -23.61 -12.08
N GLY A 88 27.03 -23.22 -12.64
CA GLY A 88 26.70 -23.46 -14.04
C GLY A 88 27.74 -22.88 -15.00
N PHE A 89 28.21 -21.65 -14.75
CA PHE A 89 29.27 -21.03 -15.55
C PHE A 89 30.58 -21.81 -15.50
N VAL A 90 31.00 -22.27 -14.31
CA VAL A 90 32.20 -23.09 -14.15
C VAL A 90 32.07 -24.41 -14.92
N LEU A 91 30.90 -25.04 -14.88
CA LEU A 91 30.63 -26.27 -15.61
C LEU A 91 30.67 -26.06 -17.14
N VAL A 92 30.05 -24.99 -17.63
CA VAL A 92 30.10 -24.63 -19.07
C VAL A 92 31.55 -24.38 -19.49
N TRP A 93 32.31 -23.62 -18.71
CA TRP A 93 33.71 -23.31 -18.99
C TRP A 93 34.60 -24.56 -19.04
N LYS A 94 34.35 -25.53 -18.15
CA LYS A 94 35.08 -26.81 -18.12
C LYS A 94 34.64 -27.76 -19.24
N SER A 95 33.44 -27.58 -19.78
CA SER A 95 32.89 -28.48 -20.79
C SER A 95 33.52 -28.25 -22.16
N SER A 96 33.77 -29.32 -22.90
CA SER A 96 34.20 -29.26 -24.31
C SER A 96 33.01 -29.31 -25.29
N HIS A 97 31.78 -29.33 -24.76
CA HIS A 97 30.57 -29.48 -25.56
C HIS A 97 30.06 -28.12 -26.02
N PHE A 98 30.00 -27.91 -27.35
CA PHE A 98 29.46 -26.68 -27.93
C PHE A 98 28.03 -26.37 -27.44
N LEU A 99 27.19 -27.40 -27.23
CA LEU A 99 25.83 -27.23 -26.71
C LEU A 99 25.79 -26.57 -25.32
N ALA A 100 26.85 -26.68 -24.51
CA ALA A 100 26.90 -26.02 -23.21
C ALA A 100 26.86 -24.49 -23.33
N LEU A 101 27.29 -23.92 -24.45
CA LEU A 101 27.20 -22.48 -24.71
C LEU A 101 25.76 -21.98 -24.79
N LEU A 102 24.79 -22.85 -25.13
CA LEU A 102 23.37 -22.48 -25.10
C LEU A 102 22.88 -22.17 -23.68
N ALA A 103 23.54 -22.73 -22.64
CA ALA A 103 23.18 -22.46 -21.25
C ALA A 103 23.65 -21.07 -20.78
N VAL A 104 24.67 -20.48 -21.42
CA VAL A 104 25.24 -19.17 -21.06
C VAL A 104 24.20 -18.05 -20.94
N PRO A 105 23.33 -17.79 -21.95
CA PRO A 105 22.33 -16.73 -21.83
C PRO A 105 21.34 -16.95 -20.69
N PHE A 106 20.96 -18.20 -20.41
CA PHE A 106 20.07 -18.54 -19.30
C PHE A 106 20.74 -18.34 -17.94
N LEU A 107 21.99 -18.76 -17.81
CA LEU A 107 22.79 -18.57 -16.59
C LEU A 107 23.05 -17.09 -16.33
N LEU A 108 23.34 -16.31 -17.38
CA LEU A 108 23.54 -14.87 -17.26
C LEU A 108 22.26 -14.16 -16.84
N SER A 109 21.12 -14.53 -17.44
CA SER A 109 19.81 -13.98 -17.09
C SER A 109 19.43 -14.29 -15.64
N SER A 110 19.65 -15.54 -15.19
CA SER A 110 19.36 -15.92 -13.79
C SER A 110 20.31 -15.25 -12.79
N ALA A 111 21.59 -15.10 -13.13
CA ALA A 111 22.57 -14.36 -12.33
C ALA A 111 22.15 -12.89 -12.18
N LEU A 112 21.75 -12.24 -13.27
CA LEU A 112 21.31 -10.85 -13.25
C LEU A 112 20.02 -10.68 -12.44
N ALA A 113 19.02 -11.54 -12.68
CA ALA A 113 17.74 -11.50 -11.97
C ALA A 113 17.91 -11.72 -10.46
N SER A 114 18.74 -12.68 -10.07
CA SER A 114 19.03 -12.96 -8.67
C SER A 114 19.75 -11.79 -7.99
N LEU A 115 20.71 -11.15 -8.67
CA LEU A 115 21.43 -9.99 -8.13
C LEU A 115 20.52 -8.77 -7.96
N ILE A 116 19.64 -8.51 -8.93
CA ILE A 116 18.63 -7.44 -8.82
C ILE A 116 17.70 -7.71 -7.63
N MET A 117 17.18 -8.93 -7.52
CA MET A 117 16.26 -9.29 -6.43
C MET A 117 16.94 -9.20 -5.07
N LEU A 118 18.16 -9.73 -4.92
CA LEU A 118 18.95 -9.61 -3.70
C LEU A 118 19.23 -8.13 -3.35
N GLY A 119 19.56 -7.30 -4.34
CA GLY A 119 19.75 -5.86 -4.15
C GLY A 119 18.49 -5.18 -3.64
N LEU A 120 17.32 -5.50 -4.21
CA LEU A 120 16.03 -4.98 -3.73
C LEU A 120 15.70 -5.44 -2.31
N PHE A 121 16.05 -6.69 -1.96
CA PHE A 121 15.85 -7.20 -0.61
C PHE A 121 16.78 -6.56 0.42
N LEU A 122 18.05 -6.31 0.08
CA LEU A 122 19.01 -5.64 0.96
C LEU A 122 18.71 -4.15 1.13
N ALA A 123 18.30 -3.48 0.04
CA ALA A 123 17.96 -2.05 0.07
C ALA A 123 16.63 -1.77 0.79
N ARG A 124 15.87 -2.81 1.14
CA ARG A 124 14.60 -2.65 1.84
C ARG A 124 14.84 -2.21 3.28
N PRO A 125 14.31 -1.05 3.71
CA PRO A 125 14.37 -0.64 5.12
C PRO A 125 13.58 -1.64 5.95
N ARG A 126 14.22 -2.18 6.99
CA ARG A 126 13.64 -3.12 7.95
C ARG A 126 12.74 -2.40 8.93
#